data_AF-A0A1E3LMZ2-F1
#
_entry.id   AF-A0A1E3LMZ2-F1
#
_cell.length_a   1.000
_cell.length_b   1.000
_cell.length_c   1.000
_cell.angle_alpha   90.00
_cell.angle_beta   90.00
_cell.angle_gamma   90.00
#
_symmetry.space_group_name_H-M   'P 1'
#
loop_
_entity.id
_entity.type
_entity.pdbx_description
1 polymer ?
#
loop_
_entity_poly.entity_id
_entity_poly.type
_entity_poly.pdbx_seq_one_letter_code
_entity_poly.pdbx_strand_id
1 'polypeptide(L)'
;MINETLLSQQRKNDVDFNFSLFMIQGRVVPPVLNRVDDIYAQRGDQTIRIAKTEWAFQAQARFTSRAPSWREYLLYDAGQLSPPSAVLYPQNSAERQIWQQAVAEGWANGVKQADEIYQLNLNRLTRDYEGMKNYHVLALKGVVTMPIVARMQMPLNTTGERMSVDESLLRLTVLPSFNTDMKNWKALGNEEGRLQQPGEDRVDPPNAREVEPVDVTGGVK
;
A
#
# COMPACT_ATOMS: atom_id res chain seq x y z
N MET A 1 1.69 23.70 18.32
CA MET A 1 0.35 23.11 18.53
C MET A 1 0.16 21.77 17.84
N ILE A 2 0.09 21.68 16.49
CA ILE A 2 -0.16 20.38 15.80
C ILE A 2 0.93 19.35 16.12
N ASN A 3 2.21 19.68 15.89
CA ASN A 3 3.32 18.76 16.17
C ASN A 3 3.36 18.30 17.64
N GLU A 4 3.14 19.21 18.58
CA GLU A 4 3.12 18.87 20.02
C GLU A 4 1.99 17.88 20.33
N THR A 5 0.83 18.08 19.72
CA THR A 5 -0.32 17.16 19.86
C THR A 5 0.03 15.78 19.29
N LEU A 6 0.63 15.72 18.10
CA LEU A 6 1.07 14.46 17.48
C LEU A 6 2.11 13.72 18.33
N LEU A 7 3.06 14.46 18.91
CA LEU A 7 4.09 13.90 19.78
C LEU A 7 3.52 13.41 21.11
N SER A 8 2.52 14.10 21.67
CA SER A 8 1.83 13.64 22.88
C SER A 8 1.11 12.29 22.66
N GLN A 9 0.61 12.06 21.44
CA GLN A 9 -0.11 10.83 21.05
C GLN A 9 0.80 9.80 20.36
N GLN A 10 2.12 9.98 20.39
CA GLN A 10 3.06 9.19 19.60
C GLN A 10 2.89 7.67 19.74
N ARG A 11 2.67 7.16 20.96
CA ARG A 11 2.54 5.72 21.22
C ARG A 11 1.32 5.13 20.52
N LYS A 12 0.23 5.88 20.48
CA LYS A 12 -0.99 5.48 19.78
C LYS A 12 -0.75 5.46 18.26
N ASN A 13 -0.16 6.52 17.73
CA ASN A 13 0.15 6.63 16.29
C ASN A 13 1.15 5.55 15.83
N ASP A 14 2.10 5.16 16.68
CA ASP A 14 3.05 4.08 16.41
C ASP A 14 2.36 2.70 16.30
N VAL A 15 1.29 2.48 17.08
CA VAL A 15 0.48 1.26 17.01
C VAL A 15 -0.46 1.29 15.81
N ASP A 16 -1.18 2.40 15.61
CA ASP A 16 -2.18 2.54 14.55
C ASP A 16 -1.53 2.49 13.16
N PHE A 17 -0.37 3.14 12.98
CA PHE A 17 0.35 3.23 11.71
C PHE A 17 1.67 2.44 11.73
N ASN A 18 1.58 1.16 12.10
CA ASN A 18 2.75 0.29 12.14
C ASN A 18 3.11 -0.30 10.76
N PHE A 19 3.92 0.43 9.98
CA PHE A 19 4.41 -0.02 8.66
C PHE A 19 5.39 -1.20 8.73
N SER A 20 6.04 -1.43 9.88
CA SER A 20 7.04 -2.50 10.01
C SER A 20 6.45 -3.88 9.73
N LEU A 21 5.14 -4.05 9.99
CA LEU A 21 4.40 -5.28 9.73
C LEU A 21 4.26 -5.62 8.25
N PHE A 22 4.37 -4.62 7.36
CA PHE A 22 4.23 -4.81 5.92
C PHE A 22 5.56 -4.92 5.18
N MET A 23 6.69 -4.73 5.89
CA MET A 23 8.01 -4.79 5.29
C MET A 23 8.31 -6.18 4.73
N ILE A 24 8.73 -6.25 3.48
CA ILE A 24 9.13 -7.51 2.84
C ILE A 24 10.57 -7.82 3.26
N GLN A 25 10.75 -8.98 3.89
CA GLN A 25 12.05 -9.43 4.44
C GLN A 25 12.72 -8.39 5.38
N GLY A 26 11.92 -7.50 5.99
CA GLY A 26 12.40 -6.45 6.89
C GLY A 26 13.25 -5.34 6.25
N ARG A 27 13.39 -5.31 4.92
CA ARG A 27 14.33 -4.41 4.21
C ARG A 27 13.75 -3.77 2.95
N VAL A 28 12.65 -4.31 2.43
CA VAL A 28 11.98 -3.80 1.24
C VAL A 28 10.63 -3.23 1.65
N VAL A 29 10.41 -1.95 1.33
CA VAL A 29 9.08 -1.34 1.43
C VAL A 29 8.23 -1.94 0.31
N PRO A 30 7.05 -2.50 0.63
CA PRO A 30 6.16 -3.00 -0.40
C PRO A 30 5.66 -1.85 -1.29
N PRO A 31 5.19 -2.16 -2.50
CA PRO A 31 4.54 -1.16 -3.34
C PRO A 31 3.27 -0.62 -2.66
N VAL A 32 2.93 0.61 -2.99
CA VAL A 32 1.67 1.24 -2.60
C VAL A 32 0.70 1.10 -3.76
N LEU A 33 -0.41 0.42 -3.53
CA LEU A 33 -1.50 0.34 -4.49
C LEU A 33 -2.57 1.40 -4.22
N ASN A 34 -2.99 2.09 -5.27
CA ASN A 34 -4.18 2.93 -5.27
C ASN A 34 -5.38 2.12 -5.79
N ARG A 35 -6.55 2.32 -5.17
CA ARG A 35 -7.82 1.72 -5.57
C ARG A 35 -8.78 2.82 -5.99
N VAL A 36 -9.37 2.68 -7.17
CA VAL A 36 -10.46 3.55 -7.62
C VAL A 36 -11.65 2.65 -7.93
N ASP A 37 -12.77 2.89 -7.28
CA ASP A 37 -14.02 2.17 -7.52
C ASP A 37 -14.95 2.97 -8.45
N ASP A 38 -15.88 2.27 -9.08
CA ASP A 38 -16.97 2.83 -9.90
C ASP A 38 -16.52 3.85 -10.95
N ILE A 39 -15.58 3.42 -11.78
CA ILE A 39 -15.02 4.25 -12.83
C ILE A 39 -16.02 4.39 -13.97
N TYR A 40 -16.35 5.63 -14.27
CA TYR A 40 -16.98 6.05 -15.50
C TYR A 40 -16.04 7.04 -16.19
N ALA A 41 -15.45 6.63 -17.30
CA ALA A 41 -14.56 7.48 -18.09
C ALA A 41 -15.05 7.53 -19.54
N GLN A 42 -15.53 8.70 -19.96
CA GLN A 42 -15.93 8.96 -21.34
C GLN A 42 -14.81 9.71 -22.05
N ARG A 43 -14.27 9.13 -23.13
CA ARG A 43 -13.30 9.81 -24.00
C ARG A 43 -13.97 10.11 -25.33
N GLY A 44 -14.22 11.38 -25.58
CA GLY A 44 -15.00 11.84 -26.74
C GLY A 44 -16.45 11.36 -26.69
N ASP A 45 -17.11 11.37 -27.84
CA ASP A 45 -18.55 11.12 -27.91
C ASP A 45 -18.93 9.66 -28.16
N GLN A 46 -17.94 8.80 -28.47
CA GLN A 46 -18.18 7.44 -28.96
C GLN A 46 -17.66 6.31 -28.06
N THR A 47 -16.99 6.62 -26.95
CA THR A 47 -16.40 5.57 -26.09
C THR A 47 -16.54 5.89 -24.61
N ILE A 48 -17.18 4.96 -23.90
CA ILE A 48 -17.30 4.97 -22.45
C ILE A 48 -16.58 3.74 -21.91
N ARG A 49 -15.72 3.95 -20.92
CA ARG A 49 -15.09 2.90 -20.12
C ARG A 49 -15.77 2.85 -18.76
N ILE A 50 -16.34 1.70 -18.44
CA ILE A 50 -16.95 1.40 -17.14
C ILE A 50 -16.13 0.30 -16.47
N ALA A 51 -15.67 0.53 -15.25
CA ALA A 51 -14.98 -0.48 -14.46
C ALA A 51 -15.38 -0.39 -13.00
N LYS A 52 -15.71 -1.54 -12.39
CA LYS A 52 -16.09 -1.60 -10.97
C LYS A 52 -14.95 -1.19 -10.04
N THR A 53 -13.73 -1.65 -10.34
CA THR A 53 -12.54 -1.31 -9.56
C THR A 53 -11.33 -1.28 -10.47
N GLU A 54 -10.47 -0.29 -10.29
CA GLU A 54 -9.14 -0.21 -10.88
C GLU A 54 -8.09 -0.15 -9.77
N TRP A 55 -7.00 -0.86 -10.00
CA TRP A 55 -5.83 -0.83 -9.15
C TRP A 55 -4.66 -0.27 -9.94
N ALA A 56 -3.89 0.61 -9.33
CA ALA A 56 -2.68 1.17 -9.92
C ALA A 56 -1.56 1.22 -8.89
N PHE A 57 -0.31 1.07 -9.33
CA PHE A 57 0.85 1.31 -8.48
C PHE A 57 1.05 2.81 -8.30
N GLN A 58 0.83 3.31 -7.08
CA GLN A 58 1.16 4.69 -6.71
C GLN A 58 2.65 4.86 -6.45
N ALA A 59 3.28 3.86 -5.84
CA ALA A 59 4.71 3.78 -5.60
C ALA A 59 5.17 2.34 -5.72
N GLN A 60 6.38 2.13 -6.25
CA GLN A 60 6.94 0.80 -6.46
C GLN A 60 7.80 0.33 -5.28
N ALA A 61 7.99 -0.99 -5.15
CA ALA A 61 8.86 -1.58 -4.14
C ALA A 61 10.28 -1.01 -4.19
N ARG A 62 10.83 -0.70 -3.01
CA ARG A 62 12.18 -0.11 -2.85
C ARG A 62 12.87 -0.59 -1.58
N PHE A 63 14.19 -0.59 -1.59
CA PHE A 63 14.96 -0.82 -0.37
C PHE A 63 14.87 0.39 0.58
N THR A 64 14.90 0.09 1.87
CA THR A 64 15.05 1.08 2.92
C THR A 64 15.84 0.49 4.09
N SER A 65 16.53 1.35 4.83
CA SER A 65 17.20 0.98 6.07
C SER A 65 16.25 0.89 7.27
N ARG A 66 15.14 1.65 7.22
CA ARG A 66 14.11 1.71 8.27
C ARG A 66 12.73 1.68 7.63
N ALA A 67 11.78 1.04 8.31
CA ALA A 67 10.39 1.08 7.88
C ALA A 67 9.88 2.54 7.89
N PRO A 68 8.99 2.93 6.94
CA PRO A 68 8.33 4.22 6.98
C PRO A 68 7.64 4.46 8.33
N SER A 69 7.49 5.72 8.71
CA SER A 69 6.81 6.11 9.96
C SER A 69 5.83 7.23 9.70
N TRP A 70 4.72 7.28 10.44
CA TRP A 70 3.79 8.41 10.41
C TRP A 70 4.47 9.76 10.65
N ARG A 71 5.63 9.77 11.34
CA ARG A 71 6.44 10.97 11.57
C ARG A 71 6.91 11.62 10.27
N GLU A 72 7.25 10.82 9.26
CA GLU A 72 7.69 11.31 7.95
C GLU A 72 6.56 12.00 7.16
N TYR A 73 5.31 11.72 7.53
CA TYR A 73 4.13 12.28 6.88
C TYR A 73 3.58 13.49 7.66
N LEU A 74 3.42 13.36 8.97
CA LEU A 74 2.63 14.30 9.77
C LEU A 74 3.48 15.35 10.49
N LEU A 75 4.74 15.07 10.80
CA LEU A 75 5.60 16.07 11.43
C LEU A 75 6.03 17.08 10.37
N TYR A 76 5.69 18.34 10.61
CA TYR A 76 6.06 19.44 9.74
C TYR A 76 7.13 20.31 10.39
N ASP A 77 8.25 20.52 9.71
CA ASP A 77 9.24 21.51 10.12
C ASP A 77 8.95 22.83 9.39
N ALA A 78 8.45 23.82 10.13
CA ALA A 78 8.16 25.15 9.58
C ALA A 78 9.43 25.99 9.36
N GLY A 79 10.59 25.53 9.83
CA GLY A 79 11.82 26.30 9.83
C GLY A 79 11.77 27.50 10.78
N GLN A 80 12.85 28.28 10.79
CA GLN A 80 12.93 29.49 11.59
C GLN A 80 12.34 30.68 10.82
N LEU A 81 11.38 31.38 11.43
CA LEU A 81 10.83 32.60 10.87
C LEU A 81 11.80 33.77 11.07
N SER A 82 12.23 34.38 9.98
CA SER A 82 12.98 35.65 10.03
C SER A 82 12.01 36.83 10.15
N PRO A 83 12.29 37.82 11.01
CA PRO A 83 11.44 38.99 11.11
C PRO A 83 11.39 39.77 9.79
N PRO A 84 10.27 40.46 9.50
CA PRO A 84 10.17 41.29 8.30
C PRO A 84 11.19 42.43 8.32
N SER A 85 11.54 42.95 7.14
CA SER A 85 12.49 44.05 7.03
C SER A 85 11.98 45.29 7.78
N ALA A 86 12.90 46.09 8.32
CA ALA A 86 12.55 47.25 9.13
C ALA A 86 11.68 48.30 8.39
N VAL A 87 11.77 48.32 7.06
CA VAL A 87 11.00 49.22 6.18
C VAL A 87 9.51 48.88 6.16
N LEU A 88 9.13 47.65 6.49
CA LEU A 88 7.74 47.19 6.52
C LEU A 88 7.03 47.51 7.84
N TYR A 89 7.72 48.09 8.82
CA TYR A 89 7.07 48.50 10.07
C TYR A 89 6.25 49.79 9.87
N PRO A 90 5.04 49.86 10.45
CA PRO A 90 4.17 51.02 10.33
C PRO A 90 4.79 52.24 11.03
N GLN A 91 4.78 53.39 10.35
CA GLN A 91 5.38 54.64 10.83
C GLN A 91 4.37 55.54 11.55
N ASN A 92 3.09 55.48 11.15
CA ASN A 92 2.01 56.31 11.72
C ASN A 92 0.85 55.46 12.29
N SER A 93 -0.09 56.12 12.96
CA SER A 93 -1.23 55.45 13.61
C SER A 93 -2.20 54.80 12.61
N ALA A 94 -2.39 55.40 11.44
CA ALA A 94 -3.26 54.84 10.39
C ALA A 94 -2.67 53.56 9.79
N GLU A 95 -1.39 53.56 9.46
CA GLU A 95 -0.64 52.38 8.99
C GLU A 95 -0.62 51.28 10.05
N ARG A 96 -0.49 51.65 11.33
CA ARG A 96 -0.50 50.66 12.43
C ARG A 96 -1.82 49.91 12.49
N GLN A 97 -2.95 50.59 12.28
CA GLN A 97 -4.26 49.95 12.27
C GLN A 97 -4.39 48.96 11.10
N ILE A 98 -3.96 49.35 9.90
CA ILE A 98 -3.94 48.48 8.72
C ILE A 98 -3.01 47.29 8.93
N TRP A 99 -1.81 47.53 9.48
CA TRP A 99 -0.83 46.48 9.76
C TRP A 99 -1.38 45.45 10.76
N GLN A 100 -2.02 45.90 11.85
CA GLN A 100 -2.63 44.99 12.83
C GLN A 100 -3.72 44.13 12.20
N GLN A 101 -4.57 44.73 11.35
CA GLN A 101 -5.61 43.98 10.65
C GLN A 101 -5.02 42.97 9.67
N ALA A 102 -4.04 43.37 8.85
CA ALA A 102 -3.39 42.50 7.88
C ALA A 102 -2.60 41.36 8.55
N VAL A 103 -1.97 41.61 9.70
CA VAL A 103 -1.28 40.58 10.49
C VAL A 103 -2.29 39.59 11.08
N ALA A 104 -3.41 40.07 11.62
CA ALA A 104 -4.46 39.19 12.14
C ALA A 104 -5.06 38.31 11.04
N GLU A 105 -5.30 38.87 9.85
CA GLU A 105 -5.80 38.14 8.69
C GLU A 105 -4.75 37.13 8.17
N GLY A 106 -3.49 37.54 8.05
CA GLY A 106 -2.38 36.66 7.66
C GLY A 106 -2.20 35.50 8.64
N TRP A 107 -2.37 35.75 9.94
CA TRP A 107 -2.33 34.71 10.97
C TRP A 107 -3.47 33.70 10.80
N ALA A 108 -4.70 34.17 10.61
CA ALA A 108 -5.86 33.31 10.39
C ALA A 108 -5.70 32.45 9.12
N ASN A 109 -5.21 33.05 8.03
CA ASN A 109 -4.92 32.35 6.78
C ASN A 109 -3.80 31.31 6.96
N GLY A 110 -2.75 31.63 7.72
CA GLY A 110 -1.66 30.70 8.02
C GLY A 110 -2.13 29.48 8.82
N VAL A 111 -3.01 29.67 9.81
CA VAL A 111 -3.63 28.55 10.55
C VAL A 111 -4.44 27.66 9.62
N LYS A 112 -5.30 28.25 8.78
CA LYS A 112 -6.10 27.50 7.80
C LYS A 112 -5.21 26.70 6.83
N GLN A 113 -4.15 27.33 6.31
CA GLN A 113 -3.21 26.66 5.42
C GLN A 113 -2.49 25.49 6.11
N ALA A 114 -2.10 25.65 7.37
CA ALA A 114 -1.48 24.58 8.14
C ALA A 114 -2.43 23.38 8.34
N ASP A 115 -3.72 23.65 8.60
CA ASP A 115 -4.74 22.60 8.71
C ASP A 115 -4.95 21.87 7.38
N GLU A 116 -5.02 22.59 6.26
CA GLU A 116 -5.14 22.00 4.93
C GLU A 116 -3.94 21.09 4.59
N ILE A 117 -2.71 21.54 4.90
CA ILE A 117 -1.49 20.75 4.72
C ILE A 117 -1.53 19.50 5.60
N TYR A 118 -1.95 19.64 6.86
CA TYR A 118 -2.08 18.50 7.76
C TYR A 118 -3.07 17.45 7.23
N GLN A 119 -4.25 17.87 6.76
CA GLN A 119 -5.24 16.97 6.17
C GLN A 119 -4.71 16.28 4.91
N LEU A 120 -4.01 17.00 4.04
CA LEU A 120 -3.39 16.42 2.86
C LEU A 120 -2.36 15.34 3.25
N ASN A 121 -1.53 15.61 4.25
CA ASN A 121 -0.52 14.69 4.73
C ASN A 121 -1.13 13.46 5.43
N LEU A 122 -2.22 13.64 6.17
CA LEU A 122 -2.98 12.55 6.76
C LEU A 122 -3.60 11.66 5.68
N ASN A 123 -4.16 12.25 4.63
CA ASN A 123 -4.69 11.49 3.49
C ASN A 123 -3.60 10.69 2.78
N ARG A 124 -2.40 11.27 2.60
CA ARG A 124 -1.24 10.55 2.05
C ARG A 124 -0.82 9.39 2.95
N LEU A 125 -0.75 9.60 4.26
CA LEU A 125 -0.41 8.57 5.24
C LEU A 125 -1.39 7.39 5.16
N THR A 126 -2.69 7.67 5.25
CA THR A 126 -3.74 6.66 5.21
C THR A 126 -3.73 5.90 3.90
N ARG A 127 -3.67 6.61 2.76
CA ARG A 127 -3.60 5.99 1.43
C ARG A 127 -2.38 5.07 1.30
N ASP A 128 -1.21 5.51 1.74
CA ASP A 128 0.01 4.70 1.60
C ASP A 128 -0.04 3.47 2.52
N TYR A 129 -0.50 3.62 3.77
CA TYR A 129 -0.68 2.52 4.71
C TYR A 129 -1.68 1.48 4.19
N GLU A 130 -2.85 1.91 3.74
CA GLU A 130 -3.86 1.02 3.16
C GLU A 130 -3.41 0.41 1.84
N GLY A 131 -2.69 1.16 1.01
CA GLY A 131 -2.15 0.67 -0.25
C GLY A 131 -1.14 -0.46 -0.06
N MET A 132 -0.29 -0.38 0.97
CA MET A 132 0.64 -1.46 1.34
C MET A 132 -0.11 -2.67 1.89
N LYS A 133 -1.13 -2.47 2.72
CA LYS A 133 -2.01 -3.55 3.21
C LYS A 133 -2.70 -4.27 2.05
N ASN A 134 -3.31 -3.51 1.14
CA ASN A 134 -4.00 -4.03 -0.03
C ASN A 134 -3.05 -4.79 -0.97
N TYR A 135 -1.81 -4.32 -1.11
CA TYR A 135 -0.78 -5.03 -1.86
C TYR A 135 -0.57 -6.46 -1.34
N HIS A 136 -0.40 -6.63 -0.02
CA HIS A 136 -0.23 -7.97 0.57
C HIS A 136 -1.44 -8.85 0.34
N VAL A 137 -2.65 -8.31 0.49
CA VAL A 137 -3.90 -9.05 0.23
C VAL A 137 -3.97 -9.51 -1.23
N LEU A 138 -3.62 -8.64 -2.18
CA LEU A 138 -3.64 -8.97 -3.62
C LEU A 138 -2.51 -9.92 -4.02
N ALA A 139 -1.35 -9.83 -3.36
CA ALA A 139 -0.26 -10.78 -3.54
C ALA A 139 -0.64 -12.19 -3.05
N LEU A 140 -1.30 -12.30 -1.90
CA LEU A 140 -1.84 -13.57 -1.40
C LEU A 140 -2.89 -14.18 -2.34
N LYS A 141 -3.67 -13.33 -3.01
CA LYS A 141 -4.62 -13.75 -4.05
C LYS A 141 -3.96 -14.11 -5.38
N GLY A 142 -2.65 -13.88 -5.55
CA GLY A 142 -1.96 -14.11 -6.84
C GLY A 142 -2.29 -13.09 -7.93
N VAL A 143 -2.96 -11.98 -7.58
CA VAL A 143 -3.31 -10.88 -8.50
C VAL A 143 -2.10 -10.00 -8.78
N VAL A 144 -1.18 -9.88 -7.82
CA VAL A 144 0.06 -9.11 -7.92
C VAL A 144 1.25 -9.99 -7.55
N THR A 145 2.37 -9.82 -8.23
CA THR A 145 3.60 -10.57 -7.95
C THR A 145 4.38 -9.97 -6.77
N MET A 146 5.08 -10.82 -6.02
CA MET A 146 6.01 -10.40 -4.98
C MET A 146 7.36 -9.96 -5.59
N PRO A 147 8.06 -8.97 -5.02
CA PRO A 147 9.39 -8.60 -5.49
C PRO A 147 10.38 -9.73 -5.22
N ILE A 148 11.32 -9.91 -6.14
CA ILE A 148 12.42 -10.86 -5.95
C ILE A 148 13.69 -10.07 -5.62
N VAL A 149 14.30 -10.40 -4.47
CA VAL A 149 15.57 -9.83 -4.01
C VAL A 149 16.68 -10.85 -4.29
N ALA A 150 17.63 -10.48 -5.14
CA ALA A 150 18.87 -11.21 -5.30
C ALA A 150 19.93 -10.68 -4.32
N ARG A 151 20.72 -11.60 -3.77
CA ARG A 151 21.88 -11.30 -2.93
C ARG A 151 23.13 -11.84 -3.60
N MET A 152 24.16 -11.01 -3.67
CA MET A 152 25.51 -11.38 -4.07
C MET A 152 26.45 -11.10 -2.90
N GLN A 153 27.23 -12.11 -2.51
CA GLN A 153 28.23 -12.00 -1.44
C GLN A 153 29.62 -11.93 -2.07
N MET A 154 30.42 -10.97 -1.63
CA MET A 154 31.79 -10.74 -2.07
C MET A 154 32.70 -10.79 -0.85
N PRO A 155 33.44 -11.90 -0.64
CA PRO A 155 34.33 -12.02 0.52
C PRO A 155 35.39 -10.92 0.58
N LEU A 156 35.84 -10.46 -0.60
CA LEU A 156 36.82 -9.41 -0.76
C LEU A 156 36.50 -8.58 -2.01
N ASN A 157 36.39 -7.27 -1.84
CA ASN A 157 36.25 -6.31 -2.92
C ASN A 157 37.31 -5.21 -2.72
N THR A 158 38.18 -4.96 -3.70
CA THR A 158 39.25 -3.97 -3.59
C THR A 158 39.38 -3.15 -4.86
N THR A 159 39.51 -1.83 -4.71
CA THR A 159 39.78 -0.88 -5.80
C THR A 159 41.20 -0.31 -5.74
N GLY A 160 42.09 -0.91 -4.95
CA GLY A 160 43.48 -0.46 -4.75
C GLY A 160 43.65 0.59 -3.64
N GLU A 161 42.72 1.54 -3.52
CA GLU A 161 42.70 2.54 -2.43
C GLU A 161 41.74 2.19 -1.29
N ARG A 162 40.74 1.34 -1.55
CA ARG A 162 39.74 0.90 -0.58
C ARG A 162 39.50 -0.59 -0.73
N MET A 163 39.31 -1.25 0.40
CA MET A 163 39.03 -2.69 0.49
C MET A 163 37.81 -2.88 1.38
N SER A 164 36.81 -3.59 0.87
CA SER A 164 35.65 -4.09 1.61
C SER A 164 35.85 -5.59 1.86
N VAL A 165 35.61 -6.02 3.08
CA VAL A 165 35.61 -7.44 3.48
C VAL A 165 34.18 -7.85 3.77
N ASP A 166 33.80 -9.04 3.29
CA ASP A 166 32.46 -9.62 3.49
C ASP A 166 31.31 -8.70 3.03
N GLU A 167 31.45 -8.14 1.83
CA GLU A 167 30.45 -7.24 1.26
C GLU A 167 29.24 -8.04 0.73
N SER A 168 28.03 -7.56 0.99
CA SER A 168 26.79 -8.14 0.46
C SER A 168 26.02 -7.10 -0.36
N LEU A 169 25.86 -7.36 -1.66
CA LEU A 169 25.05 -6.55 -2.56
C LEU A 169 23.64 -7.15 -2.68
N LEU A 170 22.62 -6.32 -2.45
CA LEU A 170 21.22 -6.68 -2.62
C LEU A 170 20.64 -5.93 -3.82
N ARG A 171 19.88 -6.62 -4.66
CA ARG A 171 19.20 -6.02 -5.82
C ARG A 171 17.78 -6.55 -5.95
N LEU A 172 16.83 -5.66 -6.23
CA LEU A 172 15.50 -6.03 -6.70
C LEU A 172 15.62 -6.44 -8.17
N THR A 173 15.55 -7.74 -8.45
CA THR A 173 15.67 -8.28 -9.82
C THR A 173 14.32 -8.29 -10.54
N VAL A 174 13.23 -8.47 -9.81
CA VAL A 174 11.87 -8.41 -10.33
C VAL A 174 11.05 -7.44 -9.49
N LEU A 175 10.46 -6.46 -10.16
CA LEU A 175 9.53 -5.53 -9.55
C LEU A 175 8.10 -6.10 -9.59
N PRO A 176 7.28 -5.82 -8.56
CA PRO A 176 5.88 -6.21 -8.54
C PRO A 176 5.10 -5.69 -9.74
N SER A 177 4.26 -6.56 -10.29
CA SER A 177 3.38 -6.29 -11.42
C SER A 177 2.06 -7.03 -11.26
N PHE A 178 1.01 -6.54 -11.92
CA PHE A 178 -0.25 -7.24 -11.98
C PHE A 178 -0.11 -8.51 -12.83
N ASN A 179 -0.65 -9.61 -12.33
CA ASN A 179 -0.73 -10.86 -13.06
C ASN A 179 -1.89 -10.80 -14.06
N THR A 180 -1.59 -10.94 -15.35
CA THR A 180 -2.60 -10.90 -16.41
C THR A 180 -3.37 -12.21 -16.56
N ASP A 181 -2.85 -13.32 -16.03
CA ASP A 181 -3.52 -14.61 -16.09
C ASP A 181 -4.39 -14.82 -14.84
N MET A 182 -5.69 -14.52 -15.03
CA MET A 182 -6.71 -14.64 -14.00
C MET A 182 -6.89 -16.07 -13.46
N LYS A 183 -6.44 -17.11 -14.17
CA LYS A 183 -6.55 -18.50 -13.69
C LYS A 183 -5.75 -18.75 -12.43
N ASN A 184 -4.69 -17.95 -12.23
CA ASN A 184 -3.84 -18.03 -11.05
C ASN A 184 -4.40 -17.26 -9.85
N TRP A 185 -5.53 -16.55 -10.04
CA TRP A 185 -6.11 -15.73 -8.99
C TRP A 185 -6.96 -16.58 -8.05
N LYS A 186 -6.72 -16.43 -6.76
CA LYS A 186 -7.50 -17.08 -5.71
C LYS A 186 -8.59 -16.12 -5.24
N ALA A 187 -9.85 -16.59 -5.24
CA ALA A 187 -10.90 -15.91 -4.50
C ALA A 187 -10.61 -16.05 -3.00
N LEU A 188 -10.63 -14.96 -2.24
CA LEU A 188 -10.85 -15.07 -0.80
C LEU A 188 -12.32 -15.44 -0.67
N GLY A 189 -12.60 -16.73 -0.46
CA GLY A 189 -13.96 -17.19 -0.29
C GLY A 189 -14.61 -16.40 0.84
N ASN A 190 -15.75 -15.78 0.56
CA ASN A 190 -16.72 -15.49 1.59
C ASN A 190 -17.16 -16.87 2.10
N GLU A 191 -16.71 -17.28 3.28
CA GLU A 191 -17.07 -18.60 3.84
C GLU A 191 -18.58 -18.77 4.01
N GLU A 192 -19.35 -17.69 3.92
CA GLU A 192 -20.81 -17.65 3.90
C GLU A 192 -21.44 -18.45 2.73
N GLY A 193 -20.73 -18.63 1.62
CA GLY A 193 -21.21 -19.41 0.48
C GLY A 193 -21.00 -20.94 0.61
N ARG A 194 -20.08 -21.38 1.48
CA ARG A 194 -19.80 -22.81 1.69
C ARG A 194 -20.78 -23.48 2.65
N LEU A 195 -21.40 -22.72 3.55
CA LEU A 195 -22.37 -23.23 4.52
C LEU A 195 -23.81 -23.29 4.00
N GLN A 196 -24.05 -22.80 2.77
CA GLN A 196 -25.38 -22.84 2.12
C GLN A 196 -25.51 -23.95 1.07
N GLN A 197 -24.49 -24.80 0.87
CA GLN A 197 -24.66 -26.02 0.10
C GLN A 197 -25.24 -27.09 1.03
N PRO A 198 -26.51 -27.52 0.85
CA PRO A 198 -27.03 -28.68 1.56
C PRO A 198 -26.20 -29.89 1.12
N GLY A 199 -25.76 -30.68 2.10
CA GLY A 199 -24.74 -31.71 1.92
C GLY A 199 -24.98 -32.62 0.71
N GLU A 200 -24.05 -32.58 -0.22
CA GLU A 200 -23.86 -33.65 -1.20
C GLU A 200 -22.72 -34.55 -0.72
N ASP A 201 -22.91 -35.09 0.50
CA ASP A 201 -22.10 -36.18 1.02
C ASP A 201 -22.76 -37.48 0.57
N ARG A 202 -22.65 -37.76 -0.74
CA ARG A 202 -23.01 -39.07 -1.30
C ARG A 202 -21.75 -39.91 -1.34
N VAL A 203 -21.55 -40.64 -0.25
CA VAL A 203 -20.61 -41.75 -0.16
C VAL A 203 -21.01 -42.78 -1.21
N ASP A 204 -20.19 -42.96 -2.25
CA ASP A 204 -20.32 -44.09 -3.17
C ASP A 204 -20.02 -45.41 -2.42
N PRO A 205 -20.92 -46.40 -2.43
CA PRO A 205 -20.61 -47.71 -1.86
C PRO A 205 -19.63 -48.48 -2.77
N PRO A 206 -18.72 -49.29 -2.20
CA PRO A 206 -17.73 -50.01 -2.98
C PRO A 206 -18.35 -51.21 -3.70
N ASN A 207 -18.29 -51.18 -5.04
CA ASN A 207 -18.16 -52.32 -5.94
C ASN A 207 -19.05 -53.56 -5.66
N ALA A 208 -20.29 -53.53 -6.15
CA ALA A 208 -21.09 -54.74 -6.32
C ALA A 208 -20.75 -55.40 -7.67
N ARG A 209 -20.14 -56.58 -7.58
CA ARG A 209 -19.83 -57.47 -8.71
C ARG A 209 -21.11 -57.77 -9.51
N GLU A 210 -21.06 -57.47 -10.80
CA GLU A 210 -22.05 -57.91 -11.78
C GLU A 210 -21.88 -59.42 -12.00
N VAL A 211 -22.97 -60.15 -11.78
CA VAL A 211 -23.04 -61.62 -11.93
C VAL A 211 -23.60 -61.88 -13.33
N GLU A 212 -22.80 -62.41 -14.25
CA GLU A 212 -23.27 -62.81 -15.57
C GLU A 212 -24.26 -63.99 -15.47
N PRO A 213 -25.36 -64.00 -16.25
CA PRO A 213 -26.25 -65.14 -16.29
C PRO A 213 -25.67 -66.29 -17.13
N VAL A 214 -25.69 -67.48 -16.52
CA VAL A 214 -25.34 -68.76 -17.13
C VAL A 214 -26.41 -69.14 -18.17
N ASP A 215 -26.00 -69.30 -19.42
CA ASP A 215 -26.84 -69.91 -20.47
C ASP A 215 -26.61 -71.43 -20.50
N VAL A 216 -27.70 -72.20 -20.45
CA VAL A 216 -27.72 -73.66 -20.41
C VAL A 216 -28.47 -74.18 -21.62
N THR A 217 -27.74 -74.78 -22.56
CA THR A 217 -28.13 -75.86 -23.49
C THR A 217 -26.82 -76.30 -24.17
N GLY A 218 -26.26 -77.51 -24.05
CA GLY A 218 -26.83 -78.86 -24.13
C GLY A 218 -27.12 -79.20 -25.60
N GLY A 219 -26.43 -80.09 -26.33
CA GLY A 219 -25.35 -81.05 -26.09
C GLY A 219 -25.15 -81.88 -27.37
N VAL A 220 -24.37 -82.98 -27.27
CA VAL A 220 -24.33 -84.15 -28.20
C VAL A 220 -23.64 -83.83 -29.56
N LYS A 221 -22.56 -84.48 -29.99
CA LYS A 221 -22.16 -85.90 -29.96
C LYS A 221 -20.64 -86.00 -30.16
#